data_AF-A0A4W3H4C8-F1
#
_entry.id   AF-A0A4W3H4C8-F1
#
_cell.length_a   1.000
_cell.length_b   1.000
_cell.length_c   1.000
_cell.angle_alpha   90.00
_cell.angle_beta   90.00
_cell.angle_gamma   90.00
#
_symmetry.space_group_name_H-M   'P 1'
#
loop_
_entity.id
_entity.type
_entity.pdbx_description
1 polymer ?
#
loop_
_entity_poly.entity_id
_entity_poly.type
_entity_poly.pdbx_seq_one_letter_code
_entity_poly.pdbx_strand_id
1 'polypeptide(L)'
;PLSCRVSRIYVLNVLLSPQVDVAALENQVIERKTREARDKAREDSLDADTLRYAQTAELLEKQEGERRRRLNEELNRYREREQAFENRREFDLNDPEALKKDKPARVCDMDPRCGPASLQRFEGEDLSHKARQSFQRQQTHRWLETQRAQRERERADQRLAGNRQTDRQTDSVSV
;
A
#
# COMPACT_ATOMS: atom_id res chain seq x y z
N PRO A 1 68.15 -30.01 102.02
CA PRO A 1 66.83 -29.33 101.95
C PRO A 1 66.34 -28.90 100.55
N LEU A 2 67.01 -29.29 99.45
CA LEU A 2 66.61 -28.89 98.07
C LEU A 2 65.81 -29.96 97.30
N SER A 3 65.72 -31.21 97.76
CA SER A 3 64.98 -32.29 97.06
C SER A 3 63.45 -32.18 97.19
N CYS A 4 62.94 -31.58 98.26
CA CYS A 4 61.50 -31.43 98.50
C CYS A 4 60.87 -30.28 97.68
N ARG A 5 61.65 -29.27 97.27
CA ARG A 5 61.15 -28.14 96.44
C ARG A 5 61.01 -28.50 94.97
N VAL A 6 61.95 -29.30 94.44
CA VAL A 6 61.92 -29.78 93.06
C VAL A 6 60.71 -30.70 92.84
N SER A 7 60.45 -31.63 93.77
CA SER A 7 59.33 -32.57 93.71
C SER A 7 57.95 -31.89 93.71
N ARG A 8 57.82 -30.73 94.37
CA ARG A 8 56.55 -29.98 94.45
C ARG A 8 56.24 -29.18 93.18
N ILE A 9 57.26 -28.81 92.38
CA ILE A 9 57.10 -28.13 91.08
C ILE A 9 56.66 -29.11 89.99
N TYR A 10 57.19 -30.34 89.97
CA TYR A 10 56.79 -31.37 89.00
C TYR A 10 55.31 -31.78 89.17
N VAL A 11 54.81 -31.87 90.40
CA VAL A 11 53.41 -32.23 90.67
C VAL A 11 52.45 -31.10 90.26
N LEU A 12 52.84 -29.83 90.41
CA LEU A 12 52.01 -28.68 90.00
C LEU A 12 51.90 -28.55 88.47
N ASN A 13 52.98 -28.83 87.73
CA ASN A 13 52.98 -28.79 86.26
C ASN A 13 52.10 -29.88 85.63
N VAL A 14 52.01 -31.07 86.24
CA VAL A 14 51.14 -32.15 85.76
C VAL A 14 49.66 -31.88 86.09
N LEU A 15 49.37 -31.19 87.20
CA LEU A 15 48.01 -30.82 87.61
C LEU A 15 47.42 -29.61 86.85
N LEU A 16 48.27 -28.78 86.23
CA LEU A 16 47.85 -27.60 85.43
C LEU A 16 48.06 -27.78 83.92
N SER A 17 48.45 -28.97 83.48
CA SER A 17 48.51 -29.31 82.05
C SER A 17 47.11 -29.73 81.61
N PRO A 18 46.48 -29.03 80.65
CA PRO A 18 45.18 -29.46 80.13
C PRO A 18 45.31 -30.89 79.60
N GLN A 19 44.60 -31.82 80.24
CA GLN A 19 44.53 -33.21 79.80
C GLN A 19 43.65 -33.24 78.55
N VAL A 20 44.28 -33.41 77.38
CA VAL A 20 43.59 -33.44 76.09
C VAL A 20 43.20 -34.87 75.78
N ASP A 21 41.90 -35.13 75.62
CA ASP A 21 41.39 -36.41 75.14
C ASP A 21 41.60 -36.52 73.62
N VAL A 22 42.72 -37.13 73.24
CA VAL A 22 43.12 -37.29 71.84
C VAL A 22 42.14 -38.17 71.06
N ALA A 23 41.56 -39.21 71.70
CA ALA A 23 40.63 -40.12 71.05
C ALA A 23 39.28 -39.45 70.75
N ALA A 24 38.77 -38.62 71.66
CA ALA A 24 37.57 -37.82 71.41
C ALA A 24 37.79 -36.80 70.26
N LEU A 25 38.96 -36.17 70.19
CA LEU A 25 39.31 -35.24 69.11
C LEU A 25 39.44 -35.93 67.75
N GLU A 26 40.04 -37.13 67.69
CA GLU A 26 40.10 -37.92 66.46
C GLU A 26 38.71 -38.28 65.95
N ASN A 27 37.79 -38.69 66.83
CA ASN A 27 36.40 -38.96 66.47
C ASN A 27 35.69 -37.69 65.94
N GLN A 28 35.90 -36.52 66.55
CA GLN A 28 35.35 -35.25 66.07
C GLN A 28 35.89 -34.88 64.67
N VAL A 29 37.17 -35.15 64.40
CA VAL A 29 37.77 -34.92 63.08
C VAL A 29 37.16 -35.85 62.03
N ILE A 30 36.92 -37.11 62.36
CA ILE A 30 36.27 -38.08 61.45
C ILE A 30 34.82 -37.65 61.18
N GLU A 31 34.06 -37.31 62.21
CA GLU A 31 32.68 -36.83 62.07
C GLU A 31 32.61 -35.58 61.16
N ARG A 32 33.48 -34.60 61.39
CA ARG A 32 33.56 -33.40 60.55
C ARG A 32 33.85 -33.76 59.08
N LYS A 33 34.84 -34.62 58.82
CA LYS A 33 35.19 -35.04 57.46
C LYS A 33 34.05 -35.80 56.77
N THR A 34 33.35 -36.68 57.49
CA THR A 34 32.21 -37.42 56.94
C THR A 34 31.04 -36.49 56.61
N ARG A 35 30.80 -35.47 57.44
CA ARG A 35 29.80 -34.42 57.17
C ARG A 35 30.18 -33.58 55.95
N GLU A 36 31.42 -33.08 55.90
CA GLU A 36 31.94 -32.31 54.75
C GLU A 36 31.83 -33.11 53.45
N ALA A 37 32.18 -34.41 53.47
CA ALA A 37 32.05 -35.28 52.29
C ALA A 37 30.59 -35.47 51.85
N ARG A 38 29.65 -35.58 52.80
CA ARG A 38 28.22 -35.70 52.51
C ARG A 38 27.65 -34.41 51.93
N ASP A 39 28.04 -33.27 52.50
CA ASP A 39 27.59 -31.96 52.02
C ASP A 39 28.15 -31.69 50.61
N LYS A 40 29.43 -32.00 50.38
CA LYS A 40 30.05 -31.93 49.05
C LYS A 40 29.37 -32.82 48.02
N ALA A 41 29.07 -34.08 48.36
CA ALA A 41 28.37 -34.97 47.44
C ALA A 41 26.96 -34.46 47.08
N ARG A 42 26.30 -33.75 48.01
CA ARG A 42 25.02 -33.08 47.74
C ARG A 42 25.22 -31.88 46.80
N GLU A 43 26.19 -31.01 47.07
CA GLU A 43 26.52 -29.88 46.20
C GLU A 43 26.85 -30.34 44.77
N ASP A 44 27.73 -31.35 44.62
CA ASP A 44 28.09 -31.92 43.33
C ASP A 44 26.85 -32.45 42.57
N SER A 45 25.88 -33.04 43.27
CA SER A 45 24.62 -33.51 42.64
C SER A 45 23.72 -32.36 42.20
N LEU A 46 23.64 -31.28 42.98
CA LEU A 46 22.87 -30.10 42.62
C LEU A 46 23.51 -29.36 41.45
N ASP A 47 24.84 -29.25 41.44
CA ASP A 47 25.60 -28.66 40.35
C ASP A 47 25.37 -29.44 39.04
N ALA A 48 25.38 -30.78 39.10
CA ALA A 48 25.04 -31.61 37.94
C ALA A 48 23.62 -31.35 37.42
N ASP A 49 22.64 -31.21 38.31
CA ASP A 49 21.25 -30.89 37.94
C ASP A 49 21.13 -29.49 37.33
N THR A 50 21.81 -28.49 37.89
CA THR A 50 21.79 -27.12 37.32
C THR A 50 22.33 -27.09 35.90
N LEU A 51 23.42 -27.83 35.62
CA LEU A 51 23.98 -27.95 34.28
C LEU A 51 22.99 -28.61 33.31
N ARG A 52 22.28 -29.65 33.74
CA ARG A 52 21.23 -30.30 32.93
C ARG A 52 20.09 -29.35 32.61
N TYR A 53 19.62 -28.59 33.60
CA TYR A 53 18.56 -27.61 33.39
C TYR A 53 19.00 -26.47 32.48
N ALA A 54 20.23 -25.97 32.63
CA ALA A 54 20.79 -24.94 31.77
C ALA A 54 20.84 -25.37 30.30
N GLN A 55 21.31 -26.60 30.03
CA GLN A 55 21.32 -27.17 28.68
C GLN A 55 19.91 -27.31 28.09
N THR A 56 18.95 -27.73 28.92
CA THR A 56 17.55 -27.88 28.50
C THR A 56 16.94 -26.52 28.17
N ALA A 57 17.20 -25.50 29.00
CA ALA A 57 16.72 -24.13 28.78
C ALA A 57 17.29 -23.54 27.48
N GLU A 58 18.59 -23.72 27.20
CA GLU A 58 19.22 -23.25 25.97
C GLU A 58 18.58 -23.89 24.72
N LEU A 59 18.30 -25.20 24.76
CA LEU A 59 17.65 -25.90 23.66
C LEU A 59 16.24 -25.35 23.40
N LEU A 60 15.45 -25.15 24.45
CA LEU A 60 14.09 -24.62 24.35
C LEU A 60 14.09 -23.19 23.81
N GLU A 61 15.05 -22.36 24.23
CA GLU A 61 15.20 -21.00 23.72
C GLU A 61 15.50 -20.98 22.22
N LYS A 62 16.39 -21.87 21.73
CA LYS A 62 16.67 -22.02 20.29
C LYS A 62 15.42 -22.43 19.52
N GLN A 63 14.67 -23.42 20.02
CA GLN A 63 13.45 -23.89 19.38
C GLN A 63 12.38 -22.79 19.30
N GLU A 64 12.16 -22.04 20.37
CA GLU A 64 11.23 -20.91 20.37
C GLU A 64 11.71 -19.78 19.45
N GLY A 65 13.01 -19.54 19.38
CA GLY A 65 13.63 -18.62 18.41
C GLY A 65 13.31 -18.99 16.96
N GLU A 66 13.49 -20.26 16.59
CA GLU A 66 13.15 -20.76 15.26
C GLU A 66 11.64 -20.70 14.99
N ARG A 67 10.81 -21.08 15.96
CA ARG A 67 9.35 -21.03 15.84
C ARG A 67 8.86 -19.62 15.58
N ARG A 68 9.35 -18.65 16.35
CA ARG A 68 9.02 -17.23 16.17
C ARG A 68 9.45 -16.73 14.80
N ARG A 69 10.64 -17.15 14.33
CA ARG A 69 11.12 -16.80 12.99
C ARG A 69 10.18 -17.35 11.90
N ARG A 70 9.84 -18.63 11.95
CA ARG A 70 8.93 -19.27 10.97
C ARG A 70 7.56 -18.59 10.94
N LEU A 71 7.00 -18.30 12.12
CA LEU A 71 5.72 -17.60 12.22
C LEU A 71 5.78 -16.20 11.59
N ASN A 72 6.86 -15.45 11.83
CA ASN A 72 7.04 -14.14 11.20
C ASN A 72 7.21 -14.24 9.68
N GLU A 73 7.94 -15.24 9.18
CA GLU A 73 8.09 -15.50 7.75
C GLU A 73 6.73 -15.83 7.09
N GLU A 74 5.92 -16.68 7.71
CA GLU A 74 4.58 -17.02 7.23
C GLU A 74 3.64 -15.81 7.23
N LEU A 75 3.70 -15.01 8.29
CA LEU A 75 2.89 -13.80 8.42
C LEU A 75 3.26 -12.79 7.33
N ASN A 76 4.56 -12.59 7.06
CA ASN A 76 5.00 -11.71 5.98
C ASN A 76 4.58 -12.25 4.61
N ARG A 77 4.69 -13.56 4.35
CA ARG A 77 4.18 -14.17 3.12
C ARG A 77 2.67 -13.96 2.95
N TYR A 78 1.91 -14.04 4.04
CA TYR A 78 0.47 -13.76 4.02
C TYR A 78 0.19 -12.29 3.71
N ARG A 79 0.92 -11.35 4.31
CA ARG A 79 0.82 -9.92 4.01
C ARG A 79 1.10 -9.62 2.54
N GLU A 80 2.16 -10.21 1.98
CA GLU A 80 2.54 -10.03 0.58
C GLU A 80 1.49 -10.56 -0.39
N ARG A 81 0.85 -11.69 -0.07
CA ARG A 81 -0.14 -12.32 -0.96
C ARG A 81 -1.53 -11.69 -0.86
N GLU A 82 -2.03 -11.54 0.36
CA GLU A 82 -3.43 -11.20 0.61
C GLU A 82 -3.61 -9.71 0.95
N GLN A 83 -2.58 -9.04 1.46
CA GLN A 83 -2.65 -7.64 1.92
C GLN A 83 -1.87 -6.70 1.01
N ALA A 84 -1.63 -7.11 -0.24
CA ALA A 84 -1.05 -6.27 -1.28
C ALA A 84 -1.89 -5.00 -1.49
N PHE A 85 -1.24 -3.91 -1.88
CA PHE A 85 -1.90 -2.61 -2.07
C PHE A 85 -2.94 -2.67 -3.20
N GLU A 86 -2.62 -3.45 -4.23
CA GLU A 86 -3.41 -3.68 -5.43
C GLU A 86 -4.71 -4.45 -5.15
N ASN A 87 -4.74 -5.25 -4.07
CA ASN A 87 -5.89 -6.08 -3.71
C ASN A 87 -6.91 -5.35 -2.81
N ARG A 88 -6.67 -4.07 -2.50
CA ARG A 88 -7.58 -3.28 -1.66
C ARG A 88 -8.87 -2.96 -2.40
N ARG A 89 -9.97 -2.85 -1.63
CA ARG A 89 -11.29 -2.53 -2.19
C ARG A 89 -11.34 -1.16 -2.86
N GLU A 90 -10.58 -0.21 -2.32
CA GLU A 90 -10.46 1.17 -2.77
C GLU A 90 -9.21 1.42 -3.63
N PHE A 91 -8.60 0.36 -4.19
CA PHE A 91 -7.41 0.51 -5.03
C PHE A 91 -7.68 1.33 -6.29
N ASP A 92 -8.85 1.15 -6.91
CA ASP A 92 -9.29 1.91 -8.08
C ASP A 92 -9.31 3.44 -7.85
N LEU A 93 -9.66 3.87 -6.65
CA LEU A 93 -9.63 5.29 -6.25
C LEU A 93 -8.22 5.82 -5.98
N ASN A 94 -7.30 4.95 -5.52
CA ASN A 94 -5.95 5.33 -5.09
C ASN A 94 -4.85 4.90 -6.07
N ASP A 95 -5.23 4.40 -7.25
CA ASP A 95 -4.28 3.92 -8.25
C ASP A 95 -3.43 5.09 -8.75
N PRO A 96 -2.09 5.05 -8.59
CA PRO A 96 -1.20 6.12 -9.07
C PRO A 96 -1.26 6.30 -10.59
N GLU A 97 -1.72 5.28 -11.32
CA GLU A 97 -1.88 5.32 -12.77
C GLU A 97 -3.33 5.52 -13.22
N ALA A 98 -4.27 5.82 -12.30
CA ALA A 98 -5.69 6.01 -12.61
C ALA A 98 -5.90 6.97 -13.79
N LEU A 99 -5.23 8.12 -13.79
CA LEU A 99 -5.33 9.13 -14.84
C LEU A 99 -4.84 8.66 -16.22
N LYS A 100 -3.91 7.70 -16.27
CA LYS A 100 -3.41 7.12 -17.53
C LYS A 100 -4.39 6.08 -18.09
N LYS A 101 -5.08 5.36 -17.20
CA LYS A 101 -6.06 4.31 -17.54
C LYS A 101 -7.43 4.89 -17.88
N ASP A 102 -7.75 6.07 -17.33
CA ASP A 102 -9.02 6.73 -17.55
C ASP A 102 -9.22 7.18 -19.00
N LYS A 103 -10.48 7.19 -19.44
CA LYS A 103 -10.86 7.59 -20.79
C LYS A 103 -11.35 9.03 -20.77
N PRO A 104 -11.11 9.83 -21.81
CA PRO A 104 -11.66 11.18 -21.88
C PRO A 104 -13.19 11.16 -21.76
N ALA A 105 -13.73 12.22 -21.14
CA ALA A 105 -15.15 12.35 -20.84
C ALA A 105 -16.06 12.24 -22.08
N ARG A 106 -15.55 12.66 -23.24
CA ARG A 106 -16.17 12.51 -24.56
C ARG A 106 -15.11 12.01 -25.53
N VAL A 107 -15.32 10.84 -26.14
CA VAL A 107 -14.35 10.24 -27.09
C VAL A 107 -14.64 10.68 -28.53
N CYS A 108 -15.92 10.82 -28.88
CA CYS A 108 -16.36 11.29 -30.20
C CYS A 108 -17.66 12.07 -30.09
N ASP A 109 -18.13 12.66 -31.20
CA ASP A 109 -19.37 13.45 -31.23
C ASP A 109 -20.65 12.60 -31.02
N MET A 110 -20.57 11.34 -31.43
CA MET A 110 -21.66 10.36 -31.34
C MET A 110 -21.38 9.31 -30.27
N ASP A 111 -20.79 9.73 -29.14
CA ASP A 111 -20.51 8.84 -28.01
C ASP A 111 -21.82 8.46 -27.29
N PRO A 112 -22.22 7.18 -27.24
CA PRO A 112 -23.46 6.76 -26.60
C PRO A 112 -23.48 7.00 -25.08
N ARG A 113 -22.31 7.21 -24.45
CA ARG A 113 -22.21 7.52 -23.02
C ARG A 113 -22.62 8.97 -22.70
N CYS A 114 -22.55 9.86 -23.69
CA CYS A 114 -22.85 11.28 -23.53
C CYS A 114 -24.35 11.58 -23.74
N GLY A 115 -25.17 11.11 -22.80
CA GLY A 115 -26.60 11.46 -22.72
C GLY A 115 -26.85 12.89 -22.23
N PRO A 116 -28.10 13.38 -22.23
CA PRO A 116 -28.43 14.76 -21.85
C PRO A 116 -28.05 15.11 -20.40
N ALA A 117 -28.08 14.13 -19.48
CA ALA A 117 -27.68 14.34 -18.09
C ALA A 117 -26.15 14.44 -17.89
N SER A 118 -25.33 14.01 -18.85
CA SER A 118 -23.87 14.05 -18.70
C SER A 118 -23.30 15.46 -18.88
N LEU A 119 -24.07 16.36 -19.50
CA LEU A 119 -23.67 17.73 -19.84
C LEU A 119 -22.36 17.82 -20.65
N GLN A 120 -21.93 16.73 -21.28
CA GLN A 120 -20.73 16.68 -22.13
C GLN A 120 -21.00 17.00 -23.60
N ARG A 121 -22.27 16.97 -24.02
CA ARG A 121 -22.71 17.26 -25.38
C ARG A 121 -23.96 18.11 -25.33
N PHE A 122 -23.93 19.22 -26.07
CA PHE A 122 -25.07 20.13 -26.20
C PHE A 122 -25.49 20.20 -27.66
N GLU A 123 -26.78 20.02 -27.94
CA GLU A 123 -27.31 20.08 -29.32
C GLU A 123 -27.16 21.48 -29.94
N GLY A 124 -27.04 22.53 -29.12
CA GLY A 124 -26.83 23.90 -29.59
C GLY A 124 -25.41 24.20 -30.09
N GLU A 125 -24.44 23.31 -29.91
CA GLU A 125 -23.05 23.51 -30.36
C GLU A 125 -22.93 23.63 -31.89
N ASP A 126 -23.85 23.03 -32.64
CA ASP A 126 -23.93 23.05 -34.12
C ASP A 126 -22.58 23.03 -34.83
N LEU A 127 -21.88 21.89 -34.78
CA LEU A 127 -20.63 21.69 -35.52
C LEU A 127 -20.81 21.87 -37.05
N SER A 128 -22.03 21.69 -37.55
CA SER A 128 -22.38 21.83 -38.97
C SER A 128 -22.72 23.26 -39.38
N HIS A 129 -22.57 24.24 -38.49
CA HIS A 129 -22.98 25.63 -38.72
C HIS A 129 -22.40 26.23 -40.01
N LYS A 130 -21.09 26.04 -40.23
CA LYS A 130 -20.40 26.56 -41.43
C LYS A 130 -20.93 25.93 -42.71
N ALA A 131 -21.15 24.61 -42.70
CA ALA A 131 -21.70 23.88 -43.83
C ALA A 131 -23.13 24.35 -44.14
N ARG A 132 -23.97 24.49 -43.10
CA ARG A 132 -25.32 25.02 -43.19
C ARG A 132 -25.35 26.42 -43.80
N GLN A 133 -24.50 27.33 -43.31
CA GLN A 133 -24.38 28.68 -43.88
C GLN A 133 -23.95 28.66 -45.34
N SER A 134 -22.98 27.82 -45.71
CA SER A 134 -22.53 27.70 -47.10
C SER A 134 -23.68 27.24 -48.01
N PHE A 135 -24.44 26.24 -47.58
CA PHE A 135 -25.60 25.74 -48.31
C PHE A 135 -26.68 26.83 -48.47
N GLN A 136 -26.99 27.57 -47.41
CA GLN A 136 -27.94 28.69 -47.45
C GLN A 136 -27.50 29.79 -48.41
N ARG A 137 -26.20 30.13 -48.45
CA ARG A 137 -25.65 31.11 -49.41
C ARG A 137 -25.80 30.63 -50.84
N GLN A 138 -25.49 29.36 -51.13
CA GLN A 138 -25.64 28.78 -52.46
C GLN A 138 -27.12 28.75 -52.89
N GLN A 139 -28.02 28.39 -51.98
CA GLN A 139 -29.46 28.37 -52.26
C GLN A 139 -29.99 29.78 -52.54
N THR A 140 -29.56 30.77 -51.75
CA THR A 140 -29.90 32.18 -51.96
C THR A 140 -29.37 32.69 -53.31
N HIS A 141 -28.14 32.34 -53.66
CA HIS A 141 -27.54 32.70 -54.95
C HIS A 141 -28.38 32.18 -56.12
N ARG A 142 -28.68 30.87 -56.14
CA ARG A 142 -29.49 30.25 -57.19
C ARG A 142 -30.88 30.86 -57.29
N TRP A 143 -31.50 31.19 -56.15
CA TRP A 143 -32.79 31.86 -56.14
C TRP A 143 -32.72 33.25 -56.77
N LEU A 144 -31.72 34.06 -56.40
CA LEU A 144 -31.52 35.39 -56.98
C LEU A 144 -31.23 35.34 -58.48
N GLU A 145 -30.45 34.37 -58.95
CA GLU A 145 -30.21 34.15 -60.38
C GLU A 145 -31.51 33.82 -61.11
N THR A 146 -32.32 32.91 -60.57
CA THR A 146 -33.61 32.54 -61.15
C THR A 146 -34.54 33.75 -61.24
N GLN A 147 -34.63 34.57 -60.17
CA GLN A 147 -35.44 35.79 -60.19
C GLN A 147 -34.94 36.82 -61.20
N ARG A 148 -33.62 37.00 -61.33
CA ARG A 148 -33.05 37.91 -62.33
C ARG A 148 -33.41 37.45 -63.74
N ALA A 149 -33.21 36.18 -64.05
CA ALA A 149 -33.55 35.60 -65.35
C ALA A 149 -35.05 35.75 -65.66
N GLN A 150 -35.93 35.53 -64.67
CA GLN A 150 -37.38 35.73 -64.86
C GLN A 150 -37.71 37.21 -65.16
N ARG A 151 -37.17 38.15 -64.39
CA ARG A 151 -37.39 39.59 -64.62
C ARG A 151 -36.84 40.05 -65.97
N GLU A 152 -35.71 39.51 -66.41
CA GLU A 152 -35.14 39.81 -67.73
C GLU A 152 -36.04 39.31 -68.86
N ARG A 153 -36.59 38.09 -68.75
CA ARG A 153 -37.58 37.56 -69.70
C ARG A 153 -38.84 38.42 -69.74
N GLU A 154 -39.41 38.74 -68.59
CA GLU A 154 -40.61 39.61 -68.50
C GLU A 154 -40.36 40.99 -69.15
N ARG A 155 -39.18 41.59 -68.92
CA ARG A 155 -38.80 42.85 -69.56
C ARG A 155 -38.62 42.72 -71.08
N ALA A 156 -38.05 41.62 -71.56
CA ALA A 156 -37.90 41.37 -72.99
C ALA A 156 -39.26 41.20 -73.66
N ASP A 157 -40.18 40.45 -73.03
CA ASP A 157 -41.55 40.27 -73.51
C ASP A 157 -42.31 41.59 -73.56
N GLN A 158 -42.17 42.44 -72.53
CA GLN A 158 -42.76 43.79 -72.52
C GLN A 158 -42.20 44.69 -73.64
N ARG A 159 -40.87 44.66 -73.88
CA ARG A 159 -40.25 45.42 -74.98
C ARG A 159 -40.74 44.93 -76.34
N LEU A 160 -40.82 43.62 -76.54
CA LEU A 160 -41.33 43.02 -77.78
C LEU A 160 -42.80 43.39 -78.01
N ALA A 161 -43.63 43.34 -76.97
CA ALA A 161 -45.03 43.75 -77.03
C ALA A 161 -45.16 45.25 -77.35
N GLY A 162 -44.33 46.10 -76.73
CA GLY A 162 -44.26 47.53 -77.02
C GLY A 162 -43.87 47.83 -78.47
N ASN A 163 -42.80 47.20 -78.98
CA ASN A 163 -42.38 47.37 -80.38
C ASN A 163 -43.48 46.93 -81.37
N ARG A 164 -44.16 45.80 -81.11
CA ARG A 164 -45.31 45.38 -81.93
C ARG A 164 -46.46 46.38 -81.92
N GLN A 165 -46.65 47.13 -80.83
CA GLN A 165 -47.67 48.17 -80.76
C GLN A 165 -47.23 49.43 -81.52
N THR A 166 -45.94 49.80 -81.46
CA THR A 166 -45.41 50.94 -82.23
C THR A 166 -45.44 50.66 -83.73
N ASP A 167 -45.08 49.45 -84.17
CA ASP A 167 -45.12 49.07 -85.59
C ASP A 167 -46.55 49.14 -86.16
N ARG A 168 -47.54 48.68 -85.38
CA ARG A 168 -48.97 48.82 -85.75
C ARG A 168 -49.43 50.26 -85.83
N GLN A 169 -48.90 51.15 -84.98
CA GLN A 169 -49.23 52.57 -85.01
C GLN A 169 -48.58 53.28 -86.21
N THR A 170 -47.34 52.94 -86.58
CA THR A 170 -46.67 53.53 -87.76
C THR A 170 -47.31 53.10 -89.09
N ASP A 171 -47.78 51.84 -89.19
CA ASP A 171 -48.51 51.36 -90.37
C ASP A 171 -49.86 52.08 -90.56
N SER A 172 -50.50 52.51 -89.45
CA SER A 172 -51.76 53.28 -89.50
C SER A 172 -51.59 54.76 -89.86
N VAL A 173 -50.38 55.30 -89.78
CA VAL A 173 -50.04 56.72 -90.09
C VAL A 173 -49.44 56.85 -91.50
N SER A 174 -49.09 55.74 -92.16
CA SER A 174 -48.45 55.71 -93.48
C SER A 174 -49.44 55.49 -94.66
N VAL A 175 -50.74 55.73 -94.44
CA VAL A 175 -51.82 55.73 -95.45
C VAL A 175 -52.31 57.14 -95.69
#